data_AF-A0A142YHN7-F1
#
_entry.id   AF-A0A142YHN7-F1
#
_cell.length_a   1.000
_cell.length_b   1.000
_cell.length_c   1.000
_cell.angle_alpha   90.00
_cell.angle_beta   90.00
_cell.angle_gamma   90.00
#
_symmetry.space_group_name_H-M   'P 1'
#
loop_
_entity.id
_entity.type
_entity.pdbx_description
1 polymer ?
#
loop_
_entity_poly.entity_id
_entity_poly.type
_entity_poly.pdbx_seq_one_letter_code
_entity_poly.pdbx_strand_id
1 'polypeptide(L)'
;MNPIEMRRLHCDRRGPRDEYPDRTNPVRPPSPPTPPRCSEKPKADPSYPRRCNPNPKPPLSETQRELAERYLPLARAMAHRFARTFLAGRDDFQASACLALVEAAQAFDAAKGVDFSTFARLRIRGALIDARRGFLCDGWRGSVEFTPRFQPLEADSEARGRCVGAHGEEPVGASLELHDDVEYWLRRLPKRHAVAFRHIYLDGMTQEETAELMGFSKAAMSRMHRETLLWVQQARLSREDARRSAEAGRLQVAS
;
A
#
# COMPACT_ATOMS: atom_id res chain seq x y z
N MET A 1 41.57 -5.47 -27.79
CA MET A 1 40.27 -4.76 -27.91
C MET A 1 40.08 -3.87 -26.70
N ASN A 2 39.94 -2.55 -26.90
CA ASN A 2 39.75 -1.59 -25.80
C ASN A 2 38.28 -1.57 -25.35
N PRO A 3 37.97 -1.41 -24.04
CA PRO A 3 36.58 -1.40 -23.53
C PRO A 3 35.72 -0.23 -24.04
N ILE A 4 36.32 0.74 -24.74
CA ILE A 4 35.62 1.84 -25.42
C ILE A 4 34.99 1.38 -26.74
N GLU A 5 35.60 0.43 -27.46
CA GLU A 5 35.06 -0.08 -28.74
C GLU A 5 33.88 -1.03 -28.53
N MET A 6 33.88 -1.81 -27.43
CA MET A 6 32.76 -2.66 -27.02
C MET A 6 31.47 -1.87 -26.73
N ARG A 7 31.59 -0.61 -26.28
CA ARG A 7 30.44 0.29 -26.02
C ARG A 7 29.84 0.88 -27.29
N ARG A 8 30.62 1.03 -28.37
CA ARG A 8 30.10 1.52 -29.66
C ARG A 8 29.22 0.49 -30.34
N LEU A 9 29.58 -0.80 -30.27
CA LEU A 9 28.81 -1.88 -30.90
C LEU A 9 27.44 -2.14 -30.26
N HIS A 10 27.23 -1.76 -28.99
CA HIS A 10 25.93 -1.89 -28.32
C HIS A 10 25.01 -0.68 -28.49
N CYS A 11 25.50 0.43 -29.05
CA CYS A 11 24.67 1.63 -29.27
C CYS A 11 24.01 1.67 -30.67
N ASP A 12 24.48 0.86 -31.62
CA ASP A 12 23.97 0.81 -33.00
C ASP A 12 22.74 -0.10 -33.20
N ARG A 13 22.09 -0.54 -32.11
CA ARG A 13 20.78 -1.23 -32.16
C ARG A 13 19.62 -0.37 -31.67
N ARG A 14 19.73 0.96 -31.73
CA ARG A 14 18.55 1.83 -31.58
C ARG A 14 17.89 1.92 -32.95
N GLY A 15 16.67 1.38 -33.06
CA GLY A 15 15.77 1.64 -34.18
C GLY A 15 15.54 3.15 -34.40
N PRO A 16 14.88 3.53 -35.51
CA PRO A 16 14.66 4.93 -35.87
C PRO A 16 14.15 5.76 -34.68
N ARG A 17 14.72 6.95 -34.49
CA ARG A 17 14.51 7.86 -33.32
C ARG A 17 13.06 8.35 -33.14
N ASP A 18 12.15 8.00 -34.04
CA ASP A 18 10.78 8.50 -34.08
C ASP A 18 9.79 7.63 -33.28
N GLU A 19 10.24 6.50 -32.73
CA GLU A 19 9.39 5.58 -31.97
C GLU A 19 9.50 5.85 -30.46
N TYR A 20 9.00 7.01 -30.03
CA TYR A 20 8.74 7.23 -28.60
C TYR A 20 7.53 6.37 -28.16
N PRO A 21 7.54 5.78 -26.96
CA PRO A 21 6.37 5.07 -26.43
C PRO A 21 5.17 6.03 -26.37
N ASP A 22 3.97 5.50 -26.58
CA ASP A 22 2.73 6.22 -26.91
C ASP A 22 2.34 7.37 -25.95
N ARG A 23 2.89 7.35 -24.71
CA ARG A 23 2.70 8.38 -23.70
C ARG A 23 3.60 9.62 -23.85
N THR A 24 4.73 9.50 -24.56
CA THR A 24 5.75 10.54 -24.69
C THR A 24 6.04 10.94 -26.13
N ASN A 25 5.25 10.47 -27.10
CA ASN A 25 5.38 10.83 -28.51
C ASN A 25 4.89 12.28 -28.78
N PRO A 26 5.77 13.21 -29.20
CA PRO A 26 5.40 14.60 -29.50
C PRO A 26 4.54 14.76 -30.76
N VAL A 27 4.48 13.74 -31.63
CA VAL A 27 3.67 13.69 -32.87
C VAL A 27 2.47 12.73 -32.71
N ARG A 28 1.96 12.59 -31.48
CA ARG A 28 0.84 11.68 -31.19
C ARG A 28 -0.36 12.03 -32.11
N PRO A 29 -0.83 11.10 -32.96
CA PRO A 29 -2.04 11.32 -33.73
C PRO A 29 -3.21 11.61 -32.77
N PRO A 30 -4.16 12.50 -33.13
CA PRO A 30 -5.27 12.83 -32.26
C PRO A 30 -5.95 11.53 -31.82
N SER A 31 -6.16 11.40 -30.51
CA SER A 31 -6.81 10.21 -29.96
C SER A 31 -8.14 10.01 -30.69
N PRO A 32 -8.51 8.77 -31.08
CA PRO A 32 -9.83 8.54 -31.65
C PRO A 32 -10.88 9.14 -30.73
N PRO A 33 -11.95 9.76 -31.27
CA PRO A 33 -13.00 10.32 -30.45
C PRO A 33 -13.44 9.25 -29.47
N THR A 34 -13.38 9.56 -28.18
CA THR A 34 -13.75 8.62 -27.13
C THR A 34 -15.14 8.12 -27.50
N PRO A 35 -15.36 6.79 -27.59
CA PRO A 35 -16.69 6.27 -27.91
C PRO A 35 -17.67 6.96 -26.96
N PRO A 36 -18.85 7.40 -27.45
CA PRO A 36 -19.80 8.13 -26.62
C PRO A 36 -20.02 7.28 -25.37
N ARG A 37 -19.55 7.79 -24.24
CA ARG A 37 -19.65 7.12 -22.95
C ARG A 37 -21.13 6.81 -22.78
N CYS A 38 -21.53 5.53 -22.81
CA CYS A 38 -22.93 5.10 -22.81
C CYS A 38 -23.76 6.06 -21.94
N SER A 39 -24.55 6.90 -22.60
CA SER A 39 -25.28 8.01 -21.97
C SER A 39 -26.43 7.50 -21.12
N GLU A 40 -26.71 6.20 -21.19
CA GLU A 40 -27.70 5.49 -20.39
C GLU A 40 -27.09 5.00 -19.09
N LYS A 41 -26.52 5.91 -18.30
CA LYS A 41 -26.52 5.65 -16.86
C LYS A 41 -27.99 5.68 -16.43
N PRO A 42 -28.49 4.66 -15.71
CA PRO A 42 -29.87 4.70 -15.22
C PRO A 42 -30.07 6.02 -14.47
N LYS A 43 -31.00 6.83 -14.96
CA LYS A 43 -31.38 8.08 -14.28
C LYS A 43 -32.07 7.67 -12.98
N ALA A 44 -31.61 8.23 -11.87
CA ALA A 44 -32.27 8.04 -10.58
C ALA A 44 -33.77 8.37 -10.68
N ASP A 45 -34.58 7.59 -9.99
CA ASP A 45 -36.00 7.87 -9.81
C ASP A 45 -36.20 9.31 -9.29
N PRO A 46 -37.09 10.13 -9.90
CA PRO A 46 -37.41 11.48 -9.44
C PRO A 46 -37.86 11.58 -7.97
N SER A 47 -38.30 10.46 -7.38
CA SER A 47 -38.70 10.34 -5.98
C SER A 47 -37.56 10.63 -4.98
N TYR A 48 -36.29 10.47 -5.39
CA TYR A 48 -35.15 10.71 -4.50
C TYR A 48 -34.67 12.18 -4.50
N PRO A 49 -34.26 12.74 -3.34
CA PRO A 49 -33.63 14.05 -3.28
C PRO A 49 -32.40 14.13 -4.17
N ARG A 50 -32.13 15.26 -4.84
CA ARG A 50 -31.00 15.43 -5.79
C ARG A 50 -29.61 15.01 -5.28
N ARG A 51 -29.40 14.89 -3.97
CA ARG A 51 -28.14 14.45 -3.33
C ARG A 51 -28.03 12.93 -3.17
N CYS A 52 -29.15 12.22 -3.23
CA CYS A 52 -29.25 10.78 -3.15
C CYS A 52 -29.52 10.29 -4.57
N ASN A 53 -28.47 10.03 -5.36
CA ASN A 53 -28.62 9.25 -6.57
C ASN A 53 -28.36 7.78 -6.17
N PRO A 54 -29.39 6.97 -5.90
CA PRO A 54 -29.20 5.54 -5.76
C PRO A 54 -29.07 5.01 -7.17
N ASN A 55 -27.85 4.77 -7.63
CA ASN A 55 -27.67 3.68 -8.59
C ASN A 55 -27.73 2.40 -7.74
N PRO A 56 -28.88 1.70 -7.67
CA PRO A 56 -28.95 0.45 -6.92
C PRO A 56 -27.93 -0.50 -7.54
N LYS A 57 -26.96 -0.93 -6.73
CA LYS A 57 -26.05 -1.99 -7.16
C LYS A 57 -26.89 -3.26 -7.31
N PRO A 58 -26.73 -4.02 -8.40
CA PRO A 58 -27.44 -5.28 -8.55
C PRO A 58 -27.12 -6.21 -7.37
N PRO A 59 -28.07 -7.07 -6.96
CA PRO A 59 -27.80 -8.07 -5.93
C PRO A 59 -26.65 -8.99 -6.37
N LEU A 60 -25.92 -9.53 -5.40
CA LEU A 60 -24.82 -10.47 -5.65
C LEU A 60 -25.34 -11.72 -6.36
N SER A 61 -24.61 -12.20 -7.37
CA SER A 61 -24.83 -13.55 -7.87
C SER A 61 -24.41 -14.58 -6.81
N GLU A 62 -24.91 -15.82 -6.95
CA GLU A 62 -24.57 -16.91 -6.04
C GLU A 62 -23.05 -17.11 -5.95
N THR A 63 -22.37 -17.11 -7.09
CA THR A 63 -20.90 -17.25 -7.18
C THR A 63 -20.15 -16.10 -6.49
N GLN A 64 -20.65 -14.86 -6.59
CA GLN A 64 -20.05 -13.71 -5.91
C GLN A 64 -20.27 -13.77 -4.40
N ARG A 65 -21.44 -14.26 -3.97
CA ARG A 65 -21.75 -14.48 -2.56
C ARG A 65 -20.81 -15.53 -1.96
N GLU A 66 -20.64 -16.68 -2.60
CA GLU A 66 -19.73 -17.74 -2.17
C GLU A 66 -18.28 -17.24 -2.05
N LEU A 67 -17.81 -16.45 -3.03
CA LEU A 67 -16.50 -15.81 -2.97
C LEU A 67 -16.40 -14.83 -1.78
N ALA A 68 -17.38 -13.96 -1.59
CA ALA A 68 -17.37 -13.01 -0.47
C ALA A 68 -17.36 -13.73 0.90
N GLU A 69 -18.14 -14.80 1.06
CA GLU A 69 -18.19 -15.58 2.29
C GLU A 69 -16.85 -16.28 2.58
N ARG A 70 -16.24 -16.90 1.55
CA ARG A 70 -14.95 -17.59 1.67
C ARG A 70 -13.84 -16.67 2.15
N TYR A 71 -13.81 -15.42 1.66
CA TYR A 71 -12.75 -14.45 1.97
C TYR A 71 -13.11 -13.46 3.08
N LEU A 72 -14.24 -13.66 3.76
CA LEU A 72 -14.64 -12.86 4.91
C LEU A 72 -13.60 -12.84 6.06
N PRO A 73 -12.91 -13.95 6.40
CA PRO A 73 -11.85 -13.94 7.41
C PRO A 73 -10.67 -13.03 7.03
N LEU A 74 -10.34 -12.93 5.74
CA LEU A 74 -9.27 -12.06 5.24
C LEU A 74 -9.61 -10.59 5.50
N ALA A 75 -10.81 -10.16 5.12
CA ALA A 75 -11.26 -8.77 5.34
C ALA A 75 -11.26 -8.40 6.83
N ARG A 76 -11.75 -9.30 7.70
CA ARG A 76 -11.73 -9.12 9.16
C ARG A 76 -10.30 -9.01 9.72
N ALA A 77 -9.38 -9.86 9.27
CA ALA A 77 -7.99 -9.84 9.70
C ALA A 77 -7.29 -8.52 9.30
N MET A 78 -7.52 -8.05 8.07
CA MET A 78 -6.99 -6.78 7.58
C MET A 78 -7.55 -5.59 8.38
N ALA A 79 -8.87 -5.52 8.57
CA ALA A 79 -9.51 -4.48 9.37
C ALA A 79 -9.00 -4.48 10.82
N HIS A 80 -8.88 -5.64 11.45
CA HIS A 80 -8.36 -5.76 12.81
C HIS A 80 -6.91 -5.26 12.91
N ARG A 81 -6.03 -5.62 11.95
CA ARG A 81 -4.65 -5.11 11.91
C ARG A 81 -4.60 -3.59 11.75
N PHE A 82 -5.49 -3.03 10.93
CA PHE A 82 -5.61 -1.58 10.75
C PHE A 82 -6.08 -0.87 12.03
N ALA A 83 -7.11 -1.40 12.69
CA ALA A 83 -7.67 -0.88 13.93
C ALA A 83 -6.70 -0.93 15.12
N ARG A 84 -5.72 -1.85 15.13
CA ARG A 84 -4.64 -1.84 16.15
C ARG A 84 -3.81 -0.57 16.13
N THR A 85 -3.74 0.10 14.98
CA THR A 85 -3.00 1.35 14.81
C THR A 85 -3.88 2.57 15.07
N PHE A 86 -5.20 2.44 14.88
CA PHE A 86 -6.19 3.48 15.06
C PHE A 86 -7.39 2.90 15.80
N LEU A 87 -7.39 3.04 17.13
CA LEU A 87 -8.37 2.39 18.02
C LEU A 87 -9.78 2.96 17.86
N ALA A 88 -9.90 4.23 17.44
CA ALA A 88 -11.18 4.84 17.09
C ALA A 88 -11.68 4.25 15.75
N GLY A 89 -12.96 3.88 15.67
CA GLY A 89 -13.53 3.38 14.41
C GLY A 89 -13.16 1.94 14.03
N ARG A 90 -12.87 1.07 15.01
CA ARG A 90 -12.67 -0.37 14.76
C ARG A 90 -13.82 -0.99 13.97
N ASP A 91 -15.05 -0.69 14.38
CA ASP A 91 -16.26 -1.22 13.75
C ASP A 91 -16.44 -0.63 12.34
N ASP A 92 -16.07 0.63 12.15
CA ASP A 92 -16.11 1.29 10.85
C ASP A 92 -15.08 0.73 9.87
N PHE A 93 -13.87 0.39 10.33
CA PHE A 93 -12.89 -0.32 9.50
C PHE A 93 -13.37 -1.71 9.12
N GLN A 94 -14.01 -2.43 10.07
CA GLN A 94 -14.57 -3.73 9.78
C GLN A 94 -15.71 -3.61 8.76
N ALA A 95 -16.62 -2.65 8.93
CA ALA A 95 -17.70 -2.38 7.98
C ALA A 95 -17.16 -2.00 6.59
N SER A 96 -16.17 -1.11 6.54
CA SER A 96 -15.54 -0.66 5.29
C SER A 96 -14.83 -1.80 4.57
N ALA A 97 -14.11 -2.66 5.29
CA ALA A 97 -13.46 -3.83 4.71
C ALA A 97 -14.47 -4.85 4.16
N CYS A 98 -15.55 -5.13 4.90
CA CYS A 98 -16.60 -6.02 4.45
C CYS A 98 -17.32 -5.47 3.21
N LEU A 99 -17.64 -4.18 3.19
CA LEU A 99 -18.25 -3.52 2.03
C LEU A 99 -17.33 -3.60 0.81
N ALA A 100 -16.05 -3.29 0.97
CA ALA A 100 -15.07 -3.36 -0.10
C ALA A 100 -14.86 -4.78 -0.64
N LEU A 101 -14.95 -5.81 0.22
CA LEU A 101 -14.91 -7.20 -0.20
C LEU A 101 -16.12 -7.55 -1.08
N VAL A 102 -17.32 -7.12 -0.70
CA VAL A 102 -18.54 -7.32 -1.50
C VAL A 102 -18.42 -6.63 -2.86
N GLU A 103 -17.95 -5.39 -2.88
CA GLU A 103 -17.70 -4.64 -4.12
C GLU A 103 -16.61 -5.29 -4.99
N ALA A 104 -15.59 -5.87 -4.35
CA ALA A 104 -14.56 -6.64 -5.05
C ALA A 104 -15.16 -7.90 -5.67
N ALA A 105 -16.03 -8.63 -4.96
CA ALA A 105 -16.74 -9.79 -5.49
C ALA A 105 -17.57 -9.42 -6.72
N GLN A 106 -18.30 -8.29 -6.65
CA GLN A 106 -19.11 -7.80 -7.78
C GLN A 106 -18.29 -7.41 -9.01
N ALA A 107 -17.11 -6.79 -8.79
CA ALA A 107 -16.26 -6.30 -9.87
C ALA A 107 -15.18 -7.29 -10.33
N PHE A 108 -15.14 -8.49 -9.76
CA PHE A 108 -14.12 -9.49 -10.08
C PHE A 108 -14.38 -10.13 -11.44
N ASP A 109 -13.31 -10.28 -12.20
CA ASP A 109 -13.32 -10.89 -13.52
C ASP A 109 -12.19 -11.92 -13.59
N ALA A 110 -12.57 -13.20 -13.60
CA ALA A 110 -11.64 -14.32 -13.63
C ALA A 110 -10.86 -14.41 -14.96
N ALA A 111 -11.39 -13.84 -16.06
CA ALA A 111 -10.72 -13.86 -17.35
C ALA A 111 -9.41 -13.05 -17.37
N LYS A 112 -9.20 -12.17 -16.38
CA LYS A 112 -7.98 -11.37 -16.22
C LYS A 112 -6.80 -12.15 -15.66
N GLY A 113 -6.99 -13.42 -15.25
CA GLY A 113 -5.90 -14.30 -14.80
C GLY A 113 -5.29 -13.90 -13.46
N VAL A 114 -6.02 -13.15 -12.62
CA VAL A 114 -5.58 -12.76 -11.27
C VAL A 114 -6.45 -13.46 -10.24
N ASP A 115 -5.82 -14.01 -9.20
CA ASP A 115 -6.55 -14.61 -8.08
C ASP A 115 -7.44 -13.58 -7.36
N PHE A 116 -8.63 -14.01 -6.96
CA PHE A 116 -9.57 -13.18 -6.23
C PHE A 116 -8.97 -12.63 -4.93
N SER A 117 -8.15 -13.41 -4.23
CA SER A 117 -7.48 -13.01 -2.98
C SER A 117 -6.61 -11.76 -3.18
N THR A 118 -5.82 -11.73 -4.26
CA THR A 118 -4.95 -10.62 -4.62
C THR A 118 -5.75 -9.39 -5.00
N PHE A 119 -6.80 -9.57 -5.81
CA PHE A 119 -7.70 -8.48 -6.21
C PHE A 119 -8.44 -7.88 -5.01
N ALA A 120 -9.04 -8.72 -4.17
CA ALA A 120 -9.80 -8.31 -2.99
C ALA A 120 -8.91 -7.58 -1.97
N ARG A 121 -7.69 -8.07 -1.72
CA ARG A 121 -6.73 -7.42 -0.81
C ARG A 121 -6.46 -5.97 -1.20
N LEU A 122 -6.23 -5.68 -2.48
CA LEU A 122 -5.99 -4.32 -2.97
C LEU A 122 -7.20 -3.41 -2.74
N ARG A 123 -8.42 -3.91 -3.02
CA ARG A 123 -9.67 -3.16 -2.81
C ARG A 123 -9.94 -2.89 -1.33
N ILE A 124 -9.79 -3.90 -0.48
CA ILE A 124 -9.99 -3.79 0.97
C ILE A 124 -8.99 -2.78 1.57
N ARG A 125 -7.71 -2.85 1.17
CA ARG A 125 -6.68 -1.91 1.62
C ARG A 125 -7.03 -0.47 1.25
N GLY A 126 -7.47 -0.24 0.00
CA GLY A 126 -7.92 1.07 -0.47
C GLY A 126 -9.04 1.63 0.40
N ALA A 127 -10.10 0.83 0.61
CA ALA A 127 -11.24 1.22 1.44
C ALA A 127 -10.85 1.51 2.91
N LEU A 128 -9.92 0.74 3.49
CA LEU A 128 -9.43 1.00 4.85
C LEU A 128 -8.63 2.31 4.94
N ILE A 129 -7.80 2.61 3.94
CA ILE A 129 -7.08 3.88 3.84
C ILE A 129 -8.06 5.04 3.69
N ASP A 130 -9.08 4.88 2.84
CA ASP A 130 -10.10 5.89 2.61
C ASP A 130 -11.00 6.09 3.83
N ALA A 131 -11.38 5.04 4.54
CA ALA A 131 -12.08 5.13 5.82
C ALA A 131 -11.22 5.89 6.86
N ARG A 132 -9.93 5.58 6.93
CA ARG A 132 -8.99 6.33 7.80
C ARG A 132 -8.88 7.80 7.38
N ARG A 133 -8.82 8.09 6.08
CA ARG A 133 -8.86 9.47 5.58
C ARG A 133 -10.17 10.14 5.98
N GLY A 134 -11.31 9.45 5.87
CA GLY A 134 -12.60 9.88 6.37
C GLY A 134 -12.52 10.29 7.85
N PHE A 135 -12.03 9.43 8.73
CA PHE A 135 -11.81 9.79 10.14
C PHE A 135 -10.84 10.96 10.34
N LEU A 136 -9.77 11.00 9.57
CA LEU A 136 -8.80 12.09 9.63
C LEU A 136 -9.33 13.39 9.03
N CYS A 137 -10.33 13.37 8.16
CA CYS A 137 -10.94 14.53 7.51
C CYS A 137 -12.19 15.00 8.26
N ASP A 138 -13.05 14.09 8.71
CA ASP A 138 -14.20 14.38 9.57
C ASP A 138 -13.77 14.73 11.01
N GLY A 139 -12.54 14.36 11.40
CA GLY A 139 -11.82 14.86 12.58
C GLY A 139 -11.34 16.32 12.49
N TRP A 140 -11.53 17.02 11.37
CA TRP A 140 -11.34 18.48 11.26
C TRP A 140 -12.62 19.26 11.56
N ARG A 141 -13.37 18.80 12.55
CA ARG A 141 -14.43 19.58 13.21
C ARG A 141 -14.11 19.73 14.70
N GLY A 142 -12.94 20.29 15.04
CA GLY A 142 -12.84 20.93 16.37
C GLY A 142 -11.49 21.08 17.07
N SER A 143 -10.37 20.50 16.62
CA SER A 143 -9.07 20.83 17.27
C SER A 143 -7.95 21.07 16.26
N VAL A 144 -7.45 22.30 16.26
CA VAL A 144 -6.42 22.84 15.35
C VAL A 144 -5.05 22.16 15.58
N GLU A 145 -4.85 21.51 16.72
CA GLU A 145 -3.55 20.97 17.15
C GLU A 145 -3.09 19.72 16.38
N PHE A 146 -4.01 18.94 15.79
CA PHE A 146 -3.71 17.65 15.15
C PHE A 146 -3.84 17.67 13.63
N THR A 147 -3.80 18.86 13.06
CA THR A 147 -3.93 19.11 11.64
C THR A 147 -2.69 18.61 10.87
N PRO A 148 -2.78 17.58 10.00
CA PRO A 148 -1.65 17.21 9.14
C PRO A 148 -1.21 18.41 8.31
N ARG A 149 0.03 18.84 8.51
CA ARG A 149 0.68 19.88 7.71
C ARG A 149 1.13 19.28 6.39
N PHE A 150 0.40 19.56 5.32
CA PHE A 150 0.85 19.26 3.97
C PHE A 150 1.78 20.37 3.51
N GLN A 151 3.05 20.05 3.26
CA GLN A 151 4.01 20.97 2.66
C GLN A 151 3.99 20.75 1.15
N PRO A 152 3.70 21.78 0.33
CA PRO A 152 3.76 21.64 -1.12
C PRO A 152 5.19 21.29 -1.54
N LEU A 153 5.30 20.34 -2.48
CA LEU A 153 6.58 19.94 -3.07
C LEU A 153 7.16 21.11 -3.86
N GLU A 154 8.44 21.42 -3.65
CA GLU A 154 9.12 22.51 -4.36
C GLU A 154 9.36 22.15 -5.84
N ALA A 155 9.52 23.19 -6.68
CA ALA A 155 9.51 23.12 -8.14
C ALA A 155 10.55 22.16 -8.76
N ASP A 156 11.58 21.81 -7.99
CA ASP A 156 12.69 20.94 -8.35
C ASP A 156 12.43 19.44 -8.10
N SER A 157 11.21 19.09 -7.69
CA SER A 157 10.78 17.71 -7.48
C SER A 157 10.78 16.85 -8.76
N GLU A 158 10.58 17.48 -9.93
CA GLU A 158 10.62 16.79 -11.23
C GLU A 158 12.05 16.37 -11.62
N ALA A 159 13.08 17.08 -11.14
CA ALA A 159 14.48 16.81 -11.48
C ALA A 159 15.10 15.64 -10.70
N ARG A 160 14.44 15.15 -9.64
CA ARG A 160 14.92 14.07 -8.76
C ARG A 160 14.25 12.72 -8.98
N GLY A 161 13.36 12.59 -9.95
CA GLY A 161 12.68 11.33 -10.28
C GLY A 161 13.62 10.32 -10.94
N ARG A 162 14.16 9.36 -10.18
CA ARG A 162 14.71 8.13 -10.75
C ARG A 162 13.54 7.22 -11.17
N CYS A 163 13.48 6.82 -12.43
CA CYS A 163 12.57 5.74 -12.86
C CYS A 163 13.00 4.43 -12.19
N VAL A 164 12.23 4.01 -11.18
CA VAL A 164 12.33 2.68 -10.56
C VAL A 164 11.27 1.78 -11.20
N GLY A 165 11.68 0.64 -11.76
CA GLY A 165 10.73 -0.45 -12.09
C GLY A 165 10.74 -0.99 -13.52
N ALA A 166 11.84 -1.61 -13.96
CA ALA A 166 11.82 -2.59 -15.05
C ALA A 166 12.33 -3.95 -14.56
N HIS A 167 11.67 -4.50 -13.54
CA HIS A 167 11.85 -5.88 -13.11
C HIS A 167 10.48 -6.54 -12.99
N GLY A 168 10.41 -7.83 -13.32
CA GLY A 168 9.18 -8.62 -13.34
C GLY A 168 8.41 -8.44 -12.03
N GLU A 169 7.14 -8.05 -12.15
CA GLU A 169 6.31 -7.69 -11.01
C GLU A 169 6.14 -8.89 -10.07
N GLU A 170 6.77 -8.82 -8.90
CA GLU A 170 6.29 -9.57 -7.74
C GLU A 170 4.83 -9.19 -7.45
N PRO A 171 4.00 -10.12 -6.95
CA PRO A 171 2.59 -9.88 -6.73
C PRO A 171 2.35 -8.60 -5.93
N VAL A 172 1.60 -7.67 -6.55
CA VAL A 172 1.31 -6.34 -6.01
C VAL A 172 0.72 -6.47 -4.60
N GLY A 173 1.50 -6.03 -3.61
CA GLY A 173 1.10 -6.04 -2.20
C GLY A 173 2.07 -6.74 -1.24
N ALA A 174 2.93 -7.65 -1.71
CA ALA A 174 3.94 -8.29 -0.85
C ALA A 174 4.89 -7.25 -0.23
N SER A 175 5.35 -6.29 -1.04
CA SER A 175 6.18 -5.18 -0.57
C SER A 175 5.43 -4.24 0.39
N LEU A 176 4.14 -3.95 0.17
CA LEU A 176 3.38 -2.99 1.00
C LEU A 176 2.97 -3.59 2.35
N GLU A 177 2.67 -4.89 2.42
CA GLU A 177 2.46 -5.60 3.70
C GLU A 177 3.74 -5.64 4.53
N LEU A 178 4.89 -5.82 3.87
CA LEU A 178 6.22 -5.74 4.46
C LEU A 178 6.52 -4.33 5.00
N HIS A 179 6.21 -3.27 4.25
CA HIS A 179 6.41 -1.88 4.69
C HIS A 179 5.61 -1.55 5.95
N ASP A 180 4.34 -1.96 6.01
CA ASP A 180 3.51 -1.75 7.20
C ASP A 180 3.99 -2.55 8.42
N ASP A 181 4.51 -3.77 8.20
CA ASP A 181 5.11 -4.58 9.27
C ASP A 181 6.41 -3.97 9.78
N VAL A 182 7.28 -3.51 8.88
CA VAL A 182 8.52 -2.80 9.24
C VAL A 182 8.17 -1.55 10.03
N GLU A 183 7.25 -0.71 9.54
CA GLU A 183 6.83 0.53 10.20
C GLU A 183 6.22 0.26 11.59
N TYR A 184 5.46 -0.83 11.75
CA TYR A 184 4.96 -1.27 13.05
C TYR A 184 6.08 -1.58 14.05
N TRP A 185 7.16 -2.22 13.59
CA TRP A 185 8.33 -2.52 14.43
C TRP A 185 9.18 -1.28 14.68
N LEU A 186 9.35 -0.40 13.71
CA LEU A 186 10.11 0.85 13.86
C LEU A 186 9.55 1.75 14.96
N ARG A 187 8.23 1.79 15.13
CA ARG A 187 7.57 2.58 16.20
C ARG A 187 7.93 2.15 17.62
N ARG A 188 8.48 0.95 17.79
CA ARG A 188 8.85 0.39 19.10
C ARG A 188 10.34 0.53 19.40
N LEU A 189 11.13 0.91 18.40
CA LEU A 189 12.53 1.22 18.59
C LEU A 189 12.69 2.62 19.20
N PRO A 190 13.80 2.90 19.88
CA PRO A 190 14.13 4.26 20.27
C PRO A 190 14.14 5.18 19.06
N LYS A 191 13.62 6.41 19.21
CA LYS A 191 13.35 7.35 18.12
C LYS A 191 14.52 7.50 17.14
N ARG A 192 15.75 7.58 17.63
CA ARG A 192 16.97 7.72 16.81
C ARG A 192 17.22 6.51 15.91
N HIS A 193 16.94 5.29 16.40
CA HIS A 193 17.14 4.05 15.65
C HIS A 193 16.03 3.90 14.59
N ALA A 194 14.79 4.25 14.95
CA ALA A 194 13.67 4.22 14.02
C ALA A 194 13.89 5.14 12.79
N VAL A 195 14.41 6.36 13.01
CA VAL A 195 14.72 7.30 11.93
C VAL A 195 15.82 6.76 11.01
N ALA A 196 16.92 6.25 11.58
CA ALA A 196 18.00 5.67 10.77
C ALA A 196 17.52 4.46 9.94
N PHE A 197 16.69 3.60 10.50
CA PHE A 197 16.15 2.44 9.78
C PHE A 197 15.13 2.81 8.71
N ARG A 198 14.36 3.88 8.91
CA ARG A 198 13.49 4.41 7.86
C ARG A 198 14.32 4.86 6.66
N HIS A 199 15.39 5.60 6.89
CA HIS A 199 16.28 6.02 5.81
C HIS A 199 16.93 4.85 5.07
N ILE A 200 17.41 3.83 5.80
CA ILE A 200 18.08 2.68 5.18
C ILE A 200 17.10 1.79 4.40
N TYR A 201 15.96 1.43 5.00
CA TYR A 201 15.08 0.38 4.44
C TYR A 201 13.87 0.89 3.68
N LEU A 202 13.35 2.08 4.03
CA LEU A 202 12.19 2.67 3.36
C LEU A 202 12.62 3.68 2.30
N ASP A 203 13.65 4.48 2.58
CA ASP A 203 14.15 5.49 1.62
C ASP A 203 15.31 4.97 0.74
N GLY A 204 15.82 3.76 1.03
CA GLY A 204 16.88 3.10 0.24
C GLY A 204 18.26 3.75 0.36
N MET A 205 18.51 4.53 1.42
CA MET A 205 19.79 5.18 1.67
C MET A 205 20.85 4.18 2.13
N THR A 206 22.11 4.45 1.81
CA THR A 206 23.23 3.69 2.34
C THR A 206 23.46 4.02 3.82
N GLN A 207 24.18 3.14 4.53
CA GLN A 207 24.57 3.38 5.92
C GLN A 207 25.47 4.62 6.08
N GLU A 208 26.24 4.96 5.04
CA GLU A 208 27.12 6.13 5.02
C GLU A 208 26.31 7.42 4.88
N GLU A 209 25.45 7.51 3.88
CA GLU A 209 24.55 8.66 3.68
C GLU A 209 23.66 8.89 4.90
N THR A 210 23.14 7.80 5.51
CA THR A 210 22.33 7.88 6.72
C THR A 210 23.15 8.35 7.93
N ALA A 211 24.41 7.94 8.03
CA ALA A 211 25.30 8.37 9.10
C ALA A 211 25.61 9.88 8.98
N GLU A 212 25.92 10.34 7.78
CA GLU A 212 26.15 11.77 7.48
C GLU A 212 24.91 12.61 7.80
N LEU A 213 23.73 12.17 7.35
CA LEU A 213 22.47 12.85 7.60
C LEU A 213 22.15 12.98 9.11
N MET A 214 22.44 11.94 9.87
CA MET A 214 22.15 11.87 11.31
C MET A 214 23.28 12.45 12.18
N GLY A 215 24.38 12.93 11.59
CA GLY A 215 25.54 13.47 12.30
C GLY A 215 26.33 12.41 13.08
N PHE A 216 26.34 11.15 12.61
CA PHE A 216 27.08 10.05 13.19
C PHE A 216 28.29 9.65 12.34
N SER A 217 29.29 9.03 12.96
CA SER A 217 30.33 8.34 12.20
C SER A 217 29.80 7.04 11.60
N LYS A 218 30.36 6.61 10.46
CA LYS A 218 30.04 5.32 9.81
C LYS A 218 30.08 4.14 10.79
N ALA A 219 31.09 4.12 11.67
CA ALA A 219 31.23 3.08 12.69
C ALA A 219 30.16 3.15 13.80
N ALA A 220 29.69 4.35 14.17
CA ALA A 220 28.58 4.50 15.10
C ALA A 220 27.25 4.03 14.47
N MET A 221 27.03 4.33 13.19
CA MET A 221 25.84 3.88 12.46
C MET A 221 25.79 2.36 12.33
N SER A 222 26.91 1.73 11.99
CA SER A 222 27.01 0.26 11.91
C SER A 222 26.71 -0.41 13.26
N ARG A 223 27.23 0.13 14.37
CA ARG A 223 26.93 -0.37 15.73
C ARG A 223 25.45 -0.22 16.08
N MET A 224 24.87 0.95 15.84
CA MET A 224 23.44 1.22 16.06
C MET A 224 22.56 0.30 15.23
N HIS A 225 22.94 0.03 13.98
CA HIS A 225 22.24 -0.88 13.09
C HIS A 225 22.23 -2.31 13.65
N ARG A 226 23.40 -2.80 14.08
CA ARG A 226 23.53 -4.14 14.68
C ARG A 226 22.74 -4.27 15.99
N GLU A 227 22.81 -3.28 16.86
CA GLU A 227 22.05 -3.22 18.11
C GLU A 227 20.53 -3.30 17.86
N THR A 228 20.06 -2.54 16.87
CA THR A 228 18.65 -2.55 16.47
C THR A 228 18.19 -3.93 16.01
N LEU A 229 18.99 -4.61 15.17
CA LEU A 229 18.65 -5.94 14.68
C LEU A 229 18.56 -6.96 15.82
N LEU A 230 19.46 -6.86 16.80
CA LEU A 230 19.43 -7.71 18.00
C LEU A 230 18.15 -7.47 18.82
N TRP A 231 17.75 -6.21 19.03
CA TRP A 231 16.50 -5.89 19.71
C TRP A 231 15.28 -6.44 18.99
N VAL A 232 15.21 -6.30 17.66
CA VAL A 232 14.11 -6.84 16.86
C VAL A 232 14.07 -8.36 16.96
N GLN A 233 15.23 -9.03 16.88
CA GLN A 233 15.32 -10.48 17.01
C GLN A 233 14.87 -10.96 18.39
N GLN A 234 15.29 -10.30 19.47
CA GLN A 234 14.93 -10.66 20.84
C GLN A 234 13.44 -10.38 21.14
N ALA A 235 12.89 -9.29 20.60
CA ALA A 235 11.47 -8.96 20.69
C ALA A 235 10.59 -9.96 19.91
N ARG A 236 11.12 -10.57 18.85
CA ARG A 236 10.43 -11.62 18.09
C ARG A 236 10.40 -12.93 18.87
N LEU A 237 11.55 -13.37 19.40
CA LEU A 237 11.67 -14.60 20.18
C LEU A 237 10.79 -14.57 21.44
N SER A 238 10.84 -13.49 22.21
CA SER A 238 9.98 -13.32 23.40
C SER A 238 8.48 -13.39 23.11
N ARG A 239 8.02 -12.97 21.92
CA ARG A 239 6.63 -13.12 21.48
C ARG A 239 6.26 -14.54 21.09
N GLU A 240 7.18 -15.24 20.44
CA GLU A 240 7.00 -16.65 20.08
C GLU A 240 6.92 -17.51 21.34
N ASP A 241 7.77 -17.23 22.33
CA ASP A 241 7.77 -17.91 23.62
C ASP A 241 6.50 -17.60 24.44
N ALA A 242 6.09 -16.32 24.51
CA ALA A 242 4.83 -15.95 25.16
C ALA A 242 3.58 -16.59 24.52
N ARG A 243 3.57 -16.75 23.19
CA ARG A 243 2.50 -17.46 22.48
C ARG A 243 2.48 -18.95 22.84
N ARG A 244 3.64 -19.61 22.84
CA ARG A 244 3.78 -21.02 23.25
C ARG A 244 3.33 -21.24 24.70
N SER A 245 3.70 -20.37 25.62
CA SER A 245 3.25 -20.45 27.02
C SER A 245 1.73 -20.26 27.17
N ALA A 246 1.14 -19.34 26.41
CA ALA A 246 -0.31 -19.10 26.41
C ALA A 246 -1.12 -20.23 25.72
N GLU A 247 -0.51 -20.98 24.81
CA GLU A 247 -1.08 -22.19 24.21
C GLU A 247 -0.98 -23.38 25.19
N ALA A 248 0.17 -23.55 25.84
CA ALA A 248 0.38 -24.58 26.86
C ALA A 248 -0.56 -24.41 28.07
N GLY A 249 -0.76 -23.18 28.56
CA GLY A 249 -1.69 -22.91 29.66
C GLY A 249 -3.16 -23.15 29.29
N ARG A 250 -3.54 -22.95 28.02
CA ARG A 250 -4.90 -23.25 27.54
C ARG A 250 -5.19 -24.75 27.46
N LEU A 251 -4.17 -25.58 27.23
CA LEU A 251 -4.30 -27.03 27.25
C LEU A 251 -4.41 -27.59 28.68
N GLN A 252 -3.79 -26.94 29.68
CA GLN A 252 -3.86 -27.37 31.08
C GLN A 252 -5.17 -27.01 31.80
N VAL A 253 -5.88 -25.96 31.36
CA VAL A 253 -7.18 -25.56 31.95
C VAL A 253 -8.36 -26.32 31.30
N ALA A 254 -8.10 -27.06 30.21
CA ALA A 254 -9.08 -27.86 29.48
C ALA A 254 -9.05 -29.37 29.81
N SER A 255 -8.23 -29.79 30.79
CA SER A 255 -8.19 -31.15 31.36
C SER A 255 -8.64 -31.12 32.82
#